data_AF-A0A5C3NLX9-F1
#
_entry.id   AF-A0A5C3NLX9-F1
#
_cell.length_a   1.000
_cell.length_b   1.000
_cell.length_c   1.000
_cell.angle_alpha   90.00
_cell.angle_beta   90.00
_cell.angle_gamma   90.00
#
_symmetry.space_group_name_H-M   'P 1'
#
loop_
_entity.id
_entity.type
_entity.pdbx_description
1 polymer ?
#
loop_
_entity_poly.entity_id
_entity_poly.type
_entity_poly.pdbx_seq_one_letter_code
_entity_poly.pdbx_strand_id
1 'polypeptide(L)'
;MAFTPKAGCPMCGIVATASHAAPNSPRSPSFPAGSTQPEVLWRDDNFTCYREKANPVSSRGHVVIVFNLHVPSLYTLSSSDLPLLATVKSLAIQLLTSITNPASPAQMPVSATFSTPLQVDHSTFRIGFVTPPFKDNKIPVTDHLHAHAYIAPADLAGWWRGIAYSSVAWYAIDDLVAEIREETSNNRVRSGNTNRPGRSKRPIEMVPDAGARAGTADGREITDAGIAVTDPESGELLNPTSPQSLSPDSLAPQSQIPVLQLQT
;
A
#
# COMPACT_ATOMS: atom_id res chain seq x y z
N MET A 1 -0.99 4.74 -17.10
CA MET A 1 0.38 4.21 -17.32
C MET A 1 0.46 2.84 -16.66
N ALA A 2 1.10 1.84 -17.25
CA ALA A 2 1.16 0.48 -16.67
C ALA A 2 2.45 0.29 -15.86
N PHE A 3 2.34 0.08 -14.56
CA PHE A 3 3.47 -0.12 -13.64
C PHE A 3 3.89 -1.59 -13.58
N THR A 4 4.30 -2.16 -14.71
CA THR A 4 4.71 -3.58 -14.79
C THR A 4 6.03 -3.84 -14.06
N PRO A 5 6.24 -5.03 -13.48
CA PRO A 5 7.52 -5.40 -12.90
C PRO A 5 8.67 -5.19 -13.89
N LYS A 6 9.72 -4.48 -13.45
CA LYS A 6 10.89 -4.17 -14.28
C LYS A 6 11.97 -5.24 -14.11
N ALA A 7 12.38 -5.86 -15.21
CA ALA A 7 13.48 -6.81 -15.21
C ALA A 7 14.77 -6.15 -14.70
N GLY A 8 15.46 -6.79 -13.76
CA GLY A 8 16.67 -6.24 -13.14
C GLY A 8 16.43 -5.28 -11.97
N CYS A 9 15.18 -4.92 -11.64
CA CYS A 9 14.88 -4.19 -10.41
C CYS A 9 14.97 -5.14 -9.20
N PRO A 10 15.82 -4.86 -8.18
CA PRO A 10 15.94 -5.73 -7.01
C PRO A 10 14.63 -5.88 -6.23
N MET A 11 13.84 -4.79 -6.10
CA MET A 11 12.55 -4.82 -5.42
C MET A 11 11.52 -5.65 -6.17
N CYS A 12 11.45 -5.55 -7.52
CA CYS A 12 10.61 -6.44 -8.32
C CYS A 12 11.02 -7.92 -8.16
N GLY A 13 12.32 -8.21 -7.99
CA GLY A 13 12.82 -9.55 -7.72
C GLY A 13 12.35 -10.11 -6.37
N ILE A 14 12.32 -9.28 -5.32
CA ILE A 14 11.76 -9.65 -4.01
C ILE A 14 10.26 -9.94 -4.13
N VAL A 15 9.52 -9.04 -4.79
CA VAL A 15 8.07 -9.21 -5.04
C VAL A 15 7.80 -10.48 -5.83
N ALA A 16 8.59 -10.78 -6.87
CA ALA A 16 8.45 -11.99 -7.66
C ALA A 16 8.76 -13.25 -6.85
N THR A 17 9.81 -13.25 -6.04
CA THR A 17 10.16 -14.39 -5.17
C THR A 17 9.07 -14.64 -4.13
N ALA A 18 8.48 -13.57 -3.59
CA ALA A 18 7.37 -13.65 -2.65
C ALA A 18 6.05 -14.11 -3.31
N SER A 19 5.93 -14.08 -4.64
CA SER A 19 4.69 -14.44 -5.36
C SER A 19 4.28 -15.90 -5.25
N HIS A 20 5.24 -16.77 -4.94
CA HIS A 20 4.96 -18.18 -4.66
C HIS A 20 4.35 -18.41 -3.28
N ALA A 21 4.26 -17.39 -2.42
CA ALA A 21 3.61 -17.49 -1.12
C ALA A 21 2.10 -17.20 -1.23
N ALA A 22 1.29 -17.94 -0.46
CA ALA A 22 -0.14 -17.69 -0.37
C ALA A 22 -0.42 -16.29 0.22
N PRO A 23 -1.28 -15.47 -0.41
CA PRO A 23 -1.65 -14.14 0.10
C PRO A 23 -2.16 -14.23 1.55
N ASN A 24 -1.84 -13.22 2.38
CA ASN A 24 -2.31 -13.09 3.76
C ASN A 24 -1.97 -14.26 4.72
N SER A 25 -1.10 -15.21 4.33
CA SER A 25 -0.69 -16.28 5.23
C SER A 25 0.47 -15.79 6.12
N PRO A 26 0.30 -15.75 7.47
CA PRO A 26 1.41 -15.53 8.37
C PRO A 26 2.30 -16.77 8.29
N ARG A 27 3.27 -16.76 7.39
CA ARG A 27 4.33 -17.75 7.46
C ARG A 27 5.17 -17.37 8.68
N SER A 28 5.40 -18.33 9.56
CA SER A 28 6.65 -18.35 10.33
C SER A 28 7.68 -18.90 9.36
N PRO A 29 8.45 -18.09 8.62
CA PRO A 29 9.51 -18.68 7.84
C PRO A 29 10.51 -19.27 8.82
N SER A 30 10.62 -20.60 8.83
CA SER A 30 11.73 -21.29 9.48
C SER A 30 12.98 -20.97 8.67
N PHE A 31 13.53 -19.77 8.88
CA PHE A 31 14.84 -19.46 8.35
C PHE A 31 15.88 -20.18 9.23
N PRO A 32 16.92 -20.77 8.61
CA PRO A 32 18.09 -21.19 9.37
C PRO A 32 18.57 -20.02 10.23
N ALA A 33 18.94 -20.28 11.48
CA ALA A 33 19.58 -19.28 12.33
C ALA A 33 20.80 -18.70 11.57
N GLY A 34 20.82 -17.38 11.36
CA GLY A 34 21.85 -16.70 10.57
C GLY A 34 21.50 -16.40 9.11
N SER A 35 20.30 -16.75 8.62
CA SER A 35 19.85 -16.31 7.29
C SER A 35 19.73 -14.79 7.23
N THR A 36 20.36 -14.20 6.21
CA THR A 36 20.25 -12.78 5.86
C THR A 36 19.10 -12.50 4.90
N GLN A 37 18.31 -13.52 4.53
CA GLN A 37 17.19 -13.34 3.61
C GLN A 37 16.08 -12.50 4.25
N PRO A 38 15.41 -11.65 3.45
CA PRO A 38 14.28 -10.86 3.91
C PRO A 38 13.15 -11.78 4.38
N GLU A 39 12.66 -11.54 5.59
CA GLU A 39 11.54 -12.27 6.17
C GLU A 39 10.22 -11.62 5.74
N VAL A 40 9.52 -12.21 4.77
CA VAL A 40 8.22 -11.71 4.33
C VAL A 40 7.20 -11.88 5.46
N LEU A 41 6.64 -10.76 5.91
CA LEU A 41 5.65 -10.70 6.99
C LEU A 41 4.22 -10.61 6.45
N TRP A 42 4.05 -9.94 5.31
CA TRP A 42 2.74 -9.70 4.69
C TRP A 42 2.87 -9.64 3.18
N ARG A 43 1.83 -10.09 2.50
CA ARG A 43 1.69 -9.96 1.05
C ARG A 43 0.21 -9.91 0.67
N ASP A 44 -0.12 -8.93 -0.14
CA ASP A 44 -1.38 -8.82 -0.88
C ASP A 44 -1.10 -8.45 -2.34
N ASP A 45 -2.12 -7.98 -3.07
CA ASP A 45 -2.01 -7.58 -4.47
C ASP A 45 -1.19 -6.30 -4.68
N ASN A 46 -1.21 -5.38 -3.70
CA ASN A 46 -0.58 -4.07 -3.79
C ASN A 46 0.81 -4.02 -3.15
N PHE A 47 1.03 -4.80 -2.10
CA PHE A 47 2.22 -4.71 -1.26
C PHE A 47 2.85 -6.06 -0.94
N THR A 48 4.17 -6.03 -0.84
CA THR A 48 4.98 -7.07 -0.19
C THR A 48 5.74 -6.40 0.95
N CYS A 49 5.48 -6.85 2.19
CA CYS A 49 6.14 -6.33 3.38
C CYS A 49 7.10 -7.37 3.96
N TYR A 50 8.32 -6.95 4.28
CA TYR A 50 9.29 -7.84 4.90
C TYR A 50 10.04 -7.16 6.04
N ARG A 51 10.53 -7.97 6.98
CA ARG A 51 11.41 -7.52 8.06
C ARG A 51 12.84 -7.44 7.55
N GLU A 52 13.47 -6.29 7.76
CA GLU A 52 14.89 -6.08 7.44
C GLU A 52 15.77 -6.69 8.54
N LYS A 53 16.43 -7.82 8.24
CA LYS A 53 17.31 -8.54 9.18
C LYS A 53 18.79 -8.29 8.97
N ALA A 54 19.22 -7.97 7.75
CA ALA A 54 20.63 -7.84 7.41
C ALA A 54 21.18 -6.48 7.84
N ASN A 55 20.41 -5.41 7.63
CA ASN A 55 20.79 -4.05 7.97
C ASN A 55 19.58 -3.28 8.56
N PRO A 56 19.05 -3.67 9.73
CA PRO A 56 18.00 -2.90 10.39
C PRO A 56 18.51 -1.50 10.78
N VAL A 57 17.64 -0.49 10.77
CA VAL A 57 17.98 0.85 11.32
C VAL A 57 17.65 0.98 12.80
N SER A 58 16.84 0.09 13.34
CA SER A 58 16.42 0.07 14.73
C SER A 58 16.57 -1.34 15.31
N SER A 59 17.10 -1.44 16.52
CA SER A 59 17.17 -2.69 17.30
C SER A 59 15.80 -3.21 17.71
N ARG A 60 14.78 -2.35 17.71
CA ARG A 60 13.40 -2.68 18.14
C ARG A 60 12.54 -3.22 17.00
N GLY A 61 12.87 -2.89 15.76
CA GLY A 61 12.15 -3.39 14.58
C GLY A 61 12.29 -2.47 13.38
N HIS A 62 12.45 -3.07 12.20
CA HIS A 62 12.49 -2.38 10.91
C HIS A 62 11.79 -3.25 9.86
N VAL A 63 10.75 -2.70 9.24
CA VAL A 63 9.95 -3.30 8.18
C VAL A 63 10.09 -2.43 6.93
N VAL A 64 10.21 -3.09 5.78
CA VAL A 64 10.17 -2.45 4.46
C VAL A 64 8.89 -2.88 3.77
N ILE A 65 8.14 -1.91 3.26
CA ILE A 65 6.88 -2.11 2.53
C ILE A 65 7.13 -1.73 1.07
N VAL A 66 7.10 -2.73 0.20
CA VAL A 66 7.39 -2.58 -1.22
C VAL A 66 6.08 -2.60 -2.00
N PHE A 67 5.91 -1.66 -2.92
CA PHE A 67 4.80 -1.68 -3.88
C PHE A 67 5.04 -2.84 -4.86
N ASN A 68 4.08 -3.73 -5.05
CA ASN A 68 4.20 -4.82 -6.01
C ASN A 68 4.31 -4.30 -7.45
N LEU A 69 3.63 -3.19 -7.71
CA LEU A 69 3.79 -2.38 -8.91
C LEU A 69 5.08 -1.57 -8.86
N HIS A 70 5.73 -1.40 -10.02
CA HIS A 70 6.98 -0.68 -10.12
C HIS A 70 6.75 0.84 -10.14
N VAL A 71 6.55 1.43 -8.96
CA VAL A 71 6.37 2.88 -8.80
C VAL A 71 7.76 3.52 -8.70
N PRO A 72 8.21 4.40 -9.63
CA PRO A 72 9.60 4.85 -9.66
C PRO A 72 9.94 5.86 -8.56
N SER A 73 8.98 6.70 -8.15
CA SER A 73 9.20 7.71 -7.11
C SER A 73 7.89 8.15 -6.45
N LEU A 74 7.99 8.78 -5.28
CA LEU A 74 6.83 9.36 -4.58
C LEU A 74 6.13 10.46 -5.40
N TYR A 75 6.86 11.11 -6.32
CA TYR A 75 6.31 12.15 -7.21
C TYR A 75 5.38 11.61 -8.29
N THR A 76 5.21 10.28 -8.37
CA THR A 76 4.20 9.66 -9.24
C THR A 76 2.87 9.39 -8.53
N LEU A 77 2.81 9.62 -7.22
CA LEU A 77 1.59 9.49 -6.43
C LEU A 77 0.73 10.74 -6.60
N SER A 78 -0.58 10.55 -6.69
CA SER A 78 -1.58 11.63 -6.77
C SER A 78 -2.65 11.49 -5.69
N SER A 79 -3.70 12.32 -5.73
CA SER A 79 -4.87 12.20 -4.83
C SER A 79 -5.46 10.81 -4.82
N SER A 80 -5.59 10.16 -5.99
CA SER A 80 -6.18 8.84 -6.11
C SER A 80 -5.42 7.76 -5.33
N ASP A 81 -4.17 8.01 -4.95
CA ASP A 81 -3.33 7.09 -4.18
C ASP A 81 -3.37 7.32 -2.66
N LEU A 82 -4.15 8.28 -2.18
CA LEU A 82 -4.33 8.51 -0.73
C LEU A 82 -4.82 7.26 0.05
N PRO A 83 -5.77 6.46 -0.46
CA PRO A 83 -6.17 5.22 0.21
C PRO A 83 -5.03 4.19 0.28
N LEU A 84 -4.18 4.18 -0.76
CA LEU A 84 -3.00 3.31 -0.84
C LEU A 84 -1.97 3.70 0.23
N LEU A 85 -1.69 4.99 0.40
CA LEU A 85 -0.81 5.51 1.46
C LEU A 85 -1.38 5.27 2.87
N ALA A 86 -2.69 5.42 3.06
CA ALA A 86 -3.33 5.09 4.34
C ALA A 86 -3.17 3.59 4.69
N THR A 87 -3.22 2.72 3.67
CA THR A 87 -2.97 1.28 3.83
C THR A 87 -1.52 1.01 4.22
N VAL A 88 -0.53 1.65 3.58
CA VAL A 88 0.90 1.55 3.97
C VAL A 88 1.09 1.90 5.44
N LYS A 89 0.51 3.01 5.89
CA LYS A 89 0.59 3.45 7.28
C LYS A 89 -0.01 2.41 8.24
N SER A 90 -1.19 1.90 7.91
CA SER A 90 -1.90 0.95 8.77
C SER A 90 -1.16 -0.38 8.87
N LEU A 91 -0.67 -0.91 7.73
CA LEU A 91 0.15 -2.10 7.67
C LEU A 91 1.45 -1.94 8.47
N ALA A 92 2.15 -0.81 8.30
CA ALA A 92 3.37 -0.53 9.05
C ALA A 92 3.13 -0.59 10.58
N ILE A 93 2.09 0.09 11.07
CA ILE A 93 1.74 0.10 12.49
C ILE A 93 1.41 -1.31 12.99
N GLN A 94 0.59 -2.05 12.24
CA GLN A 94 0.19 -3.41 12.59
C GLN A 94 1.40 -4.34 12.68
N LEU A 95 2.26 -4.32 11.66
CA LEU A 95 3.45 -5.17 11.58
C LEU A 95 4.46 -4.83 12.67
N LEU A 96 4.77 -3.54 12.90
CA LEU A 96 5.67 -3.13 13.98
C LEU A 96 5.13 -3.50 15.36
N THR A 97 3.82 -3.35 15.59
CA THR A 97 3.18 -3.75 16.85
C THR A 97 3.32 -5.25 17.09
N SER A 98 3.12 -6.06 16.04
CA SER A 98 3.28 -7.53 16.13
C SER A 98 4.71 -7.96 16.46
N ILE A 99 5.72 -7.19 16.04
CA ILE A 99 7.13 -7.45 16.36
C ILE A 99 7.43 -7.15 17.83
N THR A 100 6.85 -6.09 18.39
CA THR A 100 7.08 -5.71 19.80
C THR A 100 6.33 -6.59 20.79
N ASN A 101 5.13 -7.05 20.40
CA ASN A 101 4.27 -7.88 21.23
C ASN A 101 4.03 -9.20 20.50
N PRO A 102 5.05 -10.07 20.40
CA PRO A 102 4.84 -11.39 19.83
C PRO A 102 3.80 -12.10 20.69
N ALA A 103 2.61 -12.35 20.13
CA ALA A 103 1.54 -13.03 20.83
C ALA A 103 2.08 -14.37 21.35
N SER A 104 2.16 -14.51 22.68
CA SER A 104 2.50 -15.80 23.28
C SER A 104 1.42 -16.81 22.87
N PRO A 105 1.77 -17.97 22.28
CA PRO A 105 0.77 -18.95 21.87
C PRO A 105 0.30 -19.74 23.09
N ALA A 106 -0.49 -19.12 23.98
CA ALA A 106 -1.30 -19.82 24.98
C ALA A 106 -2.17 -18.80 25.76
N GLN A 107 -3.42 -18.63 25.35
CA GLN A 107 -4.58 -18.67 26.26
C GLN A 107 -5.89 -18.52 25.46
N MET A 108 -6.73 -19.55 25.57
CA MET A 108 -8.15 -19.57 25.18
C MET A 108 -8.95 -18.51 25.98
N PRO A 109 -10.13 -18.08 25.48
CA PRO A 109 -10.76 -16.83 25.88
C PRO A 109 -11.42 -16.99 27.26
N VAL A 110 -11.05 -16.13 28.21
CA VAL A 110 -11.83 -15.92 29.42
C VAL A 110 -12.15 -14.43 29.53
N SER A 111 -13.43 -14.14 29.30
CA SER A 111 -14.19 -12.96 29.70
C SER A 111 -13.64 -11.59 29.27
N ALA A 112 -14.38 -10.96 28.36
CA ALA A 112 -14.28 -9.55 27.99
C ALA A 112 -14.48 -8.64 29.20
N THR A 113 -13.39 -8.28 29.87
CA THR A 113 -13.28 -6.97 30.50
C THR A 113 -12.68 -6.03 29.47
N PHE A 114 -13.41 -4.97 29.13
CA PHE A 114 -12.96 -3.86 28.30
C PHE A 114 -11.84 -3.11 29.05
N SER A 115 -10.64 -3.68 29.12
CA SER A 115 -9.44 -2.91 29.32
C SER A 115 -9.20 -2.15 28.02
N THR A 116 -9.28 -0.82 28.10
CA THR A 116 -8.82 0.09 27.05
C THR A 116 -7.50 -0.45 26.47
N PRO A 117 -7.38 -0.63 25.15
CA PRO A 117 -6.15 -1.14 24.57
C PRO A 117 -5.01 -0.25 25.05
N LEU A 118 -3.98 -0.88 25.63
CA LEU A 118 -2.70 -0.26 25.97
C LEU A 118 -2.36 0.67 24.81
N GLN A 119 -2.45 1.98 25.05
CA GLN A 119 -2.31 3.01 24.04
C GLN A 119 -0.84 2.99 23.64
N VAL A 120 -0.49 2.10 22.69
CA VAL A 120 0.86 2.02 22.13
C VAL A 120 1.16 3.42 21.66
N ASP A 121 2.19 4.02 22.23
CA ASP A 121 2.58 5.37 21.90
C ASP A 121 3.06 5.36 20.44
N HIS A 122 2.13 5.63 19.52
CA HIS A 122 2.37 5.66 18.08
C HIS A 122 3.40 6.71 17.70
N SER A 123 3.75 7.64 18.61
CA SER A 123 4.86 8.57 18.41
C SER A 123 6.21 7.87 18.25
N THR A 124 6.31 6.61 18.68
CA THR A 124 7.53 5.80 18.52
C THR A 124 7.68 5.20 17.13
N PHE A 125 6.61 5.09 16.34
CA PHE A 125 6.68 4.53 14.99
C PHE A 125 7.02 5.60 13.97
N ARG A 126 8.06 5.33 13.18
CA ARG A 126 8.57 6.22 12.14
C ARG A 126 8.30 5.55 10.81
N ILE A 127 7.42 6.15 10.01
CA ILE A 127 6.97 5.61 8.73
C ILE A 127 7.16 6.68 7.65
N GLY A 128 7.80 6.32 6.55
CA GLY A 128 8.13 7.29 5.51
C GLY A 128 9.00 6.71 4.41
N PHE A 129 9.49 7.61 3.57
CA PHE A 129 10.26 7.30 2.37
C PHE A 129 11.63 7.97 2.45
N VAL A 130 12.65 7.31 1.90
CA VAL A 130 13.95 7.95 1.67
C VAL A 130 13.91 8.57 0.27
N THR A 131 14.15 9.88 0.18
CA THR A 131 13.98 10.61 -1.07
C THR A 131 15.31 10.92 -1.77
N PRO A 132 15.34 10.96 -3.11
CA PRO A 132 16.49 11.45 -3.86
C PRO A 132 16.94 12.85 -3.38
N PRO A 133 18.24 13.19 -3.46
CA PRO A 133 19.34 12.38 -4.00
C PRO A 133 19.87 11.33 -3.02
N PHE A 134 19.30 11.24 -1.82
CA PHE A 134 19.71 10.24 -0.83
C PHE A 134 19.18 8.87 -1.23
N LYS A 135 19.96 7.84 -0.90
CA LYS A 135 19.58 6.44 -1.07
C LYS A 135 19.99 5.66 0.17
N ASP A 136 19.24 4.62 0.50
CA ASP A 136 19.73 3.64 1.46
C ASP A 136 20.85 2.83 0.79
N ASN A 137 22.10 3.04 1.20
CA ASN A 137 23.24 2.30 0.65
C ASN A 137 23.14 0.78 0.86
N LYS A 138 22.28 0.32 1.80
CA LYS A 138 22.03 -1.09 2.06
C LYS A 138 20.84 -1.65 1.28
N ILE A 139 19.98 -0.78 0.77
CA ILE A 139 18.87 -1.11 -0.12
C ILE A 139 18.96 -0.12 -1.30
N PRO A 140 19.96 -0.26 -2.18
CA PRO A 140 20.30 0.75 -3.19
C PRO A 140 19.34 0.69 -4.38
N VAL A 141 18.05 0.81 -4.13
CA VAL A 141 17.01 0.85 -5.16
C VAL A 141 16.48 2.27 -5.21
N THR A 142 16.94 3.01 -6.22
CA THR A 142 16.54 4.40 -6.47
C THR A 142 15.32 4.51 -7.37
N ASP A 143 14.97 3.42 -8.03
CA ASP A 143 13.96 3.36 -9.09
C ASP A 143 12.86 2.36 -8.74
N HIS A 144 12.48 2.28 -7.46
CA HIS A 144 11.30 1.54 -6.99
C HIS A 144 10.96 2.03 -5.60
N LEU A 145 9.88 2.78 -5.49
CA LEU A 145 9.33 3.33 -4.27
C LEU A 145 9.03 2.21 -3.28
N HIS A 146 9.54 2.39 -2.07
CA HIS A 146 9.26 1.52 -0.93
C HIS A 146 9.24 2.38 0.32
N ALA A 147 8.35 2.06 1.24
CA ALA A 147 8.29 2.73 2.53
C ALA A 147 9.15 1.98 3.55
N HIS A 148 9.81 2.75 4.40
CA HIS A 148 10.49 2.26 5.58
C HIS A 148 9.62 2.52 6.81
N ALA A 149 9.50 1.52 7.66
CA ALA A 149 8.78 1.61 8.93
C ALA A 149 9.67 1.05 10.04
N TYR A 150 9.98 1.85 11.06
CA TYR A 150 10.80 1.38 12.19
C TYR A 150 10.32 1.95 13.52
N ILE A 151 10.77 1.30 14.60
CA ILE A 151 10.45 1.71 15.97
C ILE A 151 11.61 2.55 16.49
N ALA A 152 11.37 3.80 16.86
CA ALA A 152 12.40 4.68 17.39
C ALA A 152 13.04 4.10 18.68
N PRO A 153 14.35 4.33 18.90
CA PRO A 153 15.27 5.13 18.07
C PRO A 153 15.81 4.39 16.83
N ALA A 154 16.44 5.12 15.90
CA ALA A 154 17.20 4.56 14.77
C ALA A 154 18.66 4.27 15.18
N ASP A 155 18.85 3.49 16.24
CA ASP A 155 20.13 3.23 16.90
C ASP A 155 21.12 2.39 16.07
N LEU A 156 20.65 1.69 15.04
CA LEU A 156 21.47 0.82 14.19
C LEU A 156 21.81 1.42 12.81
N ALA A 157 21.33 2.63 12.51
CA ALA A 157 21.64 3.27 11.23
C ALA A 157 23.14 3.64 11.10
N GLY A 158 23.82 3.94 12.20
CA GLY A 158 25.15 4.55 12.18
C GLY A 158 25.11 5.98 11.62
N TRP A 159 26.27 6.66 11.57
CA TRP A 159 26.33 8.09 11.25
C TRP A 159 25.81 8.43 9.84
N TRP A 160 26.38 7.80 8.81
CA TRP A 160 26.07 8.15 7.41
C TRP A 160 24.65 7.77 7.00
N ARG A 161 24.19 6.56 7.35
CA ARG A 161 22.80 6.15 7.06
C ARG A 161 21.83 6.92 7.95
N GLY A 162 22.24 7.33 9.14
CA GLY A 162 21.46 8.20 10.03
C GLY A 162 21.00 9.50 9.35
N ILE A 163 21.81 10.04 8.43
CA ILE A 163 21.42 11.21 7.62
C ILE A 163 20.22 10.89 6.72
N ALA A 164 20.22 9.73 6.05
CA ALA A 164 19.11 9.30 5.18
C ALA A 164 17.79 9.10 5.96
N TYR A 165 17.88 8.73 7.23
CA TYR A 165 16.73 8.53 8.13
C TYR A 165 16.47 9.74 9.05
N SER A 166 17.13 10.87 8.78
CA SER A 166 16.92 12.16 9.42
C SER A 166 15.92 13.01 8.63
N SER A 167 15.46 14.12 9.22
CA SER A 167 14.55 15.07 8.57
C SER A 167 15.08 15.70 7.28
N VAL A 168 16.35 15.49 6.93
CA VAL A 168 16.96 16.00 5.68
C VAL A 168 16.56 15.17 4.45
N ALA A 169 16.39 13.86 4.63
CA ALA A 169 16.23 12.90 3.53
C ALA A 169 15.01 11.98 3.72
N TRP A 170 14.35 12.12 4.86
CA TRP A 170 13.18 11.37 5.25
C TRP A 170 11.92 12.16 4.96
N TYR A 171 11.05 11.58 4.15
CA TYR A 171 9.72 12.12 3.90
C TYR A 171 8.70 11.30 4.68
N ALA A 172 8.16 11.88 5.76
CA ALA A 172 7.20 11.16 6.59
C ALA A 172 5.91 10.90 5.80
N ILE A 173 5.32 9.72 5.98
CA ILE A 173 4.09 9.36 5.25
C ILE A 173 2.94 10.34 5.54
N ASP A 174 2.90 10.90 6.75
CA ASP A 174 1.89 11.86 7.16
C ASP A 174 2.06 13.22 6.49
N ASP A 175 3.31 13.63 6.25
CA ASP A 175 3.61 14.87 5.52
C ASP A 175 3.24 14.71 4.04
N LEU A 176 3.52 13.55 3.42
CA LEU A 176 3.12 13.24 2.05
C LEU A 176 1.60 13.23 1.86
N VAL A 177 0.88 12.57 2.78
CA VAL A 177 -0.59 12.55 2.75
C VAL A 177 -1.14 13.97 2.90
N ALA A 178 -0.54 14.78 3.77
CA ALA A 178 -0.96 16.17 3.96
C ALA A 178 -0.69 17.03 2.72
N GLU A 179 0.47 16.88 2.09
CA GLU A 179 0.85 17.58 0.85
C GLU A 179 -0.11 17.26 -0.29
N ILE A 180 -0.32 15.98 -0.61
CA ILE A 180 -1.24 15.56 -1.69
C ILE A 180 -2.66 16.10 -1.43
N ARG A 181 -3.12 16.08 -0.18
CA ARG A 181 -4.44 16.64 0.19
C ARG A 181 -4.49 18.16 0.05
N GLU A 182 -3.40 18.85 0.36
CA GLU A 182 -3.31 20.30 0.21
C GLU A 182 -3.29 20.71 -1.27
N GLU A 183 -2.64 19.94 -2.14
CA GLU A 183 -2.63 20.17 -3.59
C GLU A 183 -3.99 19.93 -4.25
N THR A 184 -4.78 18.99 -3.72
CA THR A 184 -6.01 18.51 -4.38
C THR A 184 -7.29 19.09 -3.80
N SER A 185 -7.27 19.59 -2.56
CA SER A 185 -8.44 20.22 -1.95
C SER A 185 -8.56 21.70 -2.35
N ASN A 186 -9.58 22.02 -3.15
CA ASN A 186 -10.00 23.41 -3.41
C ASN A 186 -10.35 24.18 -2.12
N ASN A 187 -10.67 23.47 -1.05
CA ASN A 187 -10.70 24.02 0.29
C ASN A 187 -9.31 23.89 0.87
N ARG A 188 -8.58 25.01 0.92
CA ARG A 188 -7.28 25.20 1.58
C ARG A 188 -7.31 24.66 3.03
N VAL A 189 -7.23 23.33 3.20
CA VAL A 189 -7.17 22.66 4.50
C VAL A 189 -5.77 22.95 5.01
N ARG A 190 -5.61 24.12 5.61
CA ARG A 190 -4.34 24.66 6.10
C ARG A 190 -3.64 23.56 6.90
N SER A 191 -2.60 22.94 6.36
CA SER A 191 -1.76 21.88 6.96
C SER A 191 -0.95 22.37 8.18
N GLY A 192 -1.24 23.60 8.65
CA GLY A 192 -0.60 24.25 9.78
C GLY A 192 -0.61 23.41 11.07
N ASN A 193 0.54 22.82 11.31
CA ASN A 193 1.18 22.57 12.61
C ASN A 193 0.53 21.46 13.46
N THR A 194 0.76 20.20 13.07
CA THR A 194 0.52 18.98 13.86
C THR A 194 1.61 18.72 14.92
N ASN A 195 2.77 19.38 14.84
CA ASN A 195 3.89 19.19 15.77
C ASN A 195 3.71 19.82 17.17
N ARG A 196 2.49 20.26 17.55
CA ARG A 196 2.22 20.73 18.92
C ARG A 196 1.65 19.59 19.77
N PRO A 197 2.28 19.25 20.92
CA PRO A 197 1.72 18.28 21.83
C PRO A 197 0.35 18.76 22.32
N GLY A 198 -0.68 17.92 22.15
CA GLY A 198 -2.05 18.18 22.62
C GLY A 198 -3.09 18.56 21.57
N ARG A 199 -2.77 18.59 20.27
CA ARG A 199 -3.80 18.78 19.23
C ARG A 199 -4.33 17.43 18.73
N SER A 200 -5.64 17.22 18.84
CA SER A 200 -6.33 16.07 18.26
C SER A 200 -6.07 15.99 16.76
N LYS A 201 -5.84 14.78 16.23
CA LYS A 201 -5.88 14.51 14.79
C LYS A 201 -7.16 15.08 14.21
N ARG A 202 -7.07 15.69 13.03
CA ARG A 202 -8.26 16.28 12.40
C ARG A 202 -9.18 15.16 11.95
N PRO A 203 -10.52 15.33 12.01
CA PRO A 203 -11.45 14.30 11.54
C PRO A 203 -11.15 13.82 10.11
N ILE A 204 -10.71 14.73 9.23
CA ILE A 204 -10.36 14.39 7.86
C ILE A 204 -9.15 13.45 7.75
N GLU A 205 -8.20 13.49 8.69
CA GLU A 205 -7.03 12.59 8.74
C GLU A 205 -7.43 11.17 9.14
N MET A 206 -8.61 11.00 9.73
CA MET A 206 -9.17 9.70 10.12
C MET A 206 -9.98 9.04 9.00
N VAL A 207 -10.21 9.75 7.89
CA VAL A 207 -10.92 9.25 6.71
C VAL A 207 -9.88 8.96 5.62
N PRO A 208 -9.57 7.68 5.31
CA PRO A 208 -8.57 7.33 4.31
C PRO A 208 -8.82 7.99 2.94
N ASP A 209 -10.07 7.95 2.47
CA ASP A 209 -10.46 8.41 1.15
C ASP A 209 -10.65 9.93 1.05
N ALA A 210 -10.47 10.66 2.16
CA ALA A 210 -10.65 12.11 2.12
C ALA A 210 -9.56 12.77 1.26
N GLY A 211 -9.99 13.53 0.25
CA GLY A 211 -9.12 14.14 -0.74
C GLY A 211 -8.73 13.23 -1.90
N ALA A 212 -9.23 11.98 -1.94
CA ALA A 212 -8.86 11.03 -2.99
C ALA A 212 -9.45 11.35 -4.38
N ARG A 213 -10.52 12.16 -4.41
CA ARG A 213 -11.17 12.61 -5.65
C ARG A 213 -11.00 14.12 -5.82
N ALA A 214 -10.84 14.55 -7.07
CA ALA A 214 -10.73 15.95 -7.46
C ALA A 214 -11.86 16.31 -8.44
N GLY A 215 -12.43 17.50 -8.25
CA GLY A 215 -13.55 17.97 -9.07
C GLY A 215 -13.50 19.47 -9.30
N THR A 216 -14.01 19.90 -10.44
CA THR A 216 -14.19 21.32 -10.78
C THR A 216 -15.43 21.88 -10.09
N ALA A 217 -15.55 23.21 -10.04
CA ALA A 217 -16.71 23.87 -9.43
C ALA A 217 -18.05 23.59 -10.15
N ASP A 218 -18.01 23.21 -11.43
CA ASP A 218 -19.16 22.75 -12.22
C ASP A 218 -19.51 21.26 -12.01
N GLY A 219 -18.83 20.59 -11.07
CA GLY A 219 -19.13 19.21 -10.68
C GLY A 219 -18.56 18.16 -11.64
N ARG A 220 -17.65 18.53 -12.55
CA ARG A 220 -16.94 17.55 -13.38
C ARG A 220 -15.82 16.92 -12.58
N GLU A 221 -15.75 15.59 -12.63
CA GLU A 221 -14.65 14.85 -12.04
C GLU A 221 -13.38 15.02 -12.90
N ILE A 222 -12.28 15.37 -12.22
CA ILE A 222 -10.94 15.52 -12.80
C ILE A 222 -9.92 14.68 -12.02
N THR A 223 -10.39 13.66 -11.31
CA THR A 223 -9.54 12.73 -10.54
C THR A 223 -8.62 11.98 -11.49
N ASP A 224 -7.32 11.99 -11.20
CA ASP A 224 -6.35 11.16 -11.92
C ASP A 224 -6.60 9.67 -11.65
N ALA A 225 -6.20 8.81 -12.58
CA ALA A 225 -6.29 7.37 -12.38
C ALA A 225 -5.28 6.91 -11.31
N GLY A 226 -5.75 6.15 -10.31
CA GLY A 226 -4.92 5.60 -9.24
C GLY A 226 -4.01 4.46 -9.71
N ILE A 227 -2.94 4.21 -8.95
CA ILE A 227 -1.95 3.18 -9.25
C ILE A 227 -2.51 1.77 -9.01
N ALA A 228 -3.31 1.60 -7.96
CA ALA A 228 -3.73 0.28 -7.45
C ALA A 228 -5.13 -0.16 -7.88
N VAL A 229 -6.00 0.77 -8.27
CA VAL A 229 -7.42 0.48 -8.50
C VAL A 229 -7.81 0.91 -9.90
N THR A 230 -8.24 -0.06 -10.70
CA THR A 230 -8.96 0.21 -11.94
C THR A 230 -10.30 0.85 -11.55
N ASP A 231 -10.49 2.11 -11.89
CA ASP A 231 -11.70 2.86 -11.54
C ASP A 231 -12.93 2.18 -12.15
N PRO A 232 -13.83 1.58 -11.34
CA PRO A 232 -15.02 0.91 -11.86
C PRO A 232 -16.04 1.89 -12.45
N GLU A 233 -15.95 3.19 -12.13
CA GLU A 233 -16.85 4.24 -12.64
C GLU A 233 -16.35 4.88 -13.93
N SER A 234 -15.10 4.62 -14.34
CA SER A 234 -14.49 5.16 -15.57
C SER A 234 -15.22 4.78 -16.86
N GLY A 235 -16.15 3.82 -16.80
CA GLY A 235 -17.00 3.47 -17.94
C GLY A 235 -16.23 2.89 -19.13
N GLU A 236 -14.94 2.56 -18.97
CA GLU A 236 -14.21 1.70 -19.90
C GLU A 236 -14.81 0.30 -19.80
N LEU A 237 -15.93 0.12 -20.48
CA LEU A 237 -16.43 -1.17 -20.91
C LEU A 237 -15.23 -1.94 -21.46
N LEU A 238 -14.87 -3.02 -20.76
CA LEU A 238 -14.04 -4.08 -21.29
C LEU A 238 -14.57 -4.45 -22.67
N ASN A 239 -13.99 -3.90 -23.73
CA ASN A 239 -14.27 -4.34 -25.10
C ASN A 239 -13.70 -5.76 -25.20
N PRO A 240 -14.54 -6.83 -25.28
CA PRO A 240 -14.03 -8.16 -25.47
C PRO A 240 -13.74 -8.32 -26.97
N THR A 241 -12.70 -7.67 -27.48
CA THR A 241 -12.27 -7.87 -28.86
C THR A 241 -11.36 -9.09 -28.92
N SER A 242 -11.94 -10.26 -28.69
CA SER A 242 -11.38 -11.52 -29.18
C SER A 242 -12.07 -11.82 -30.52
N PRO A 243 -11.35 -11.93 -31.65
CA PRO A 243 -11.96 -12.34 -32.90
C PRO A 243 -12.26 -13.85 -32.82
N GLN A 244 -13.47 -14.21 -32.42
CA GLN A 244 -13.97 -15.56 -32.68
C GLN A 244 -14.23 -15.69 -34.17
N SER A 245 -13.37 -16.47 -34.85
CA SER A 245 -13.63 -16.90 -36.21
C SER A 245 -14.79 -17.89 -36.20
N LEU A 246 -15.98 -17.44 -36.57
CA LEU A 246 -17.14 -18.30 -36.79
C LEU A 246 -17.01 -18.96 -38.16
N SER A 247 -16.72 -20.26 -38.16
CA SER A 247 -16.95 -21.14 -39.31
C SER A 247 -18.46 -21.38 -39.46
N PRO A 248 -19.05 -21.25 -40.66
CA PRO A 248 -20.45 -21.58 -40.86
C PRO A 248 -20.56 -23.04 -41.30
N ASP A 249 -21.07 -23.91 -40.42
CA ASP A 249 -21.59 -25.21 -40.83
C ASP A 249 -23.05 -25.35 -40.37
N SER A 250 -23.92 -25.31 -41.38
CA SER A 250 -25.11 -26.16 -41.59
C SER A 250 -25.92 -26.63 -40.37
N LEU A 251 -27.21 -26.24 -40.31
CA LEU A 251 -28.37 -27.16 -40.51
C LEU A 251 -29.74 -26.52 -40.17
N ALA A 252 -30.59 -26.52 -41.21
CA ALA A 252 -32.06 -26.66 -41.26
C ALA A 252 -33.04 -25.71 -40.52
N PRO A 253 -34.12 -25.24 -41.21
CA PRO A 253 -35.25 -24.56 -40.60
C PRO A 253 -36.40 -25.54 -40.32
N GLN A 254 -36.90 -25.60 -39.08
CA GLN A 254 -38.11 -26.35 -38.78
C GLN A 254 -38.80 -25.80 -37.52
N SER A 255 -39.93 -25.08 -37.71
CA SER A 255 -41.20 -25.44 -37.08
C SER A 255 -42.28 -24.41 -37.38
N GLN A 256 -43.43 -24.94 -37.81
CA GLN A 256 -44.63 -24.29 -38.28
C GLN A 256 -45.42 -23.59 -37.15
N ILE A 257 -46.18 -22.55 -37.53
CA ILE A 257 -47.18 -21.88 -36.69
C ILE A 257 -48.53 -22.60 -36.85
N PRO A 258 -49.26 -22.96 -35.78
CA PRO A 258 -50.61 -23.49 -35.89
C PRO A 258 -51.62 -22.39 -36.24
N VAL A 259 -52.48 -22.66 -37.23
CA VAL A 259 -53.61 -21.82 -37.62
C VAL A 259 -54.81 -22.16 -36.74
N LEU A 260 -55.35 -21.17 -36.02
CA LEU A 260 -56.62 -21.27 -35.29
C LEU A 260 -57.80 -21.16 -36.28
N GLN A 261 -58.58 -22.24 -36.42
CA GLN A 261 -59.88 -22.20 -37.08
C GLN A 261 -60.95 -21.72 -36.08
N LEU A 262 -61.60 -20.60 -36.42
CA LEU A 262 -62.81 -20.13 -35.78
C LEU A 262 -64.00 -20.88 -36.41
N GLN A 263 -64.74 -21.66 -35.62
CA GLN A 263 -66.08 -22.11 -35.99
C GLN A 263 -67.12 -21.28 -35.25
N THR A 264 -68.14 -20.94 -36.04
CA THR A 264 -69.34 -20.12 -35.85
C THR A 264 -70.03 -20.19 -34.49
#